data_AF-A0A9E5D340-F1
#
_entry.id   AF-A0A9E5D340-F1
#
_cell.length_a   1.000
_cell.length_b   1.000
_cell.length_c   1.000
_cell.angle_alpha   90.00
_cell.angle_beta   90.00
_cell.angle_gamma   90.00
#
_symmetry.space_group_name_H-M   'P 1'
#
loop_
_entity.id
_entity.type
_entity.pdbx_description
1 polymer ?
#
loop_
_entity_poly.entity_id
_entity_poly.type
_entity_poly.pdbx_seq_one_letter_code
_entity_poly.pdbx_strand_id
1 'polypeptide(L)' 'MAELDSADRYQLRKIQMDVDKKELEVQKAQQDLDRFVLELEHKYGLIGEESTIDPRAATIKEPLPTRSGNGKGHTEALLT' A
#
# COMPACT_ATOMS: atom_id res chain seq x y z
N MET A 1 18.25 -26.84 31.72
CA MET A 1 17.21 -25.96 31.13
C MET A 1 15.98 -26.14 31.99
N ALA A 2 15.39 -25.06 32.52
CA ALA A 2 14.15 -25.17 33.28
C ALA A 2 13.03 -25.54 32.30
N GLU A 3 12.34 -26.66 32.54
CA GLU A 3 11.13 -27.00 31.81
C GLU A 3 10.04 -25.99 32.16
N LEU A 4 9.42 -25.40 31.14
CA LEU A 4 8.26 -24.53 31.31
C LEU A 4 7.09 -25.34 31.87
N ASP A 5 6.35 -24.78 32.83
CA ASP A 5 5.11 -25.39 33.28
C ASP A 5 4.06 -25.37 32.16
N SER A 6 3.07 -26.25 32.26
CA SER A 6 1.88 -26.32 31.41
C SER A 6 1.17 -24.97 31.27
N ALA A 7 1.06 -24.18 32.35
CA ALA A 7 0.48 -22.85 32.32
C ALA A 7 1.32 -21.89 31.46
N ASP A 8 2.64 -21.90 31.63
CA ASP A 8 3.55 -21.03 30.87
C ASP A 8 3.54 -21.37 29.38
N ARG A 9 3.50 -22.67 29.03
CA ARG A 9 3.37 -23.11 27.62
C ARG A 9 2.07 -22.63 27.00
N TYR A 10 0.97 -22.66 27.75
CA TYR A 10 -0.31 -22.15 27.27
C TYR A 10 -0.25 -20.64 27.02
N GLN A 11 0.28 -19.86 27.97
CA GLN A 11 0.43 -18.41 27.81
C GLN A 11 1.31 -18.05 26.62
N LEU A 12 2.43 -18.75 26.44
CA LEU A 12 3.33 -18.54 25.31
C LEU A 12 2.62 -18.77 23.97
N ARG A 13 1.85 -19.88 23.86
CA ARG A 13 1.08 -20.17 22.65
C ARG A 13 0.00 -19.12 22.39
N LYS A 14 -0.66 -18.64 23.44
CA LYS A 14 -1.67 -17.57 23.33
C LYS A 14 -1.04 -16.28 22.82
N ILE A 15 0.08 -15.86 23.40
CA ILE A 15 0.81 -14.66 22.98
C ILE A 15 1.25 -14.79 21.52
N GLN A 16 1.77 -15.96 21.11
CA GLN A 16 2.12 -16.19 19.70
C GLN A 16 0.91 -16.00 18.79
N MET A 17 -0.22 -16.61 19.12
CA MET A 17 -1.45 -16.47 18.32
C MET A 17 -1.95 -15.02 18.26
N ASP A 18 -1.85 -14.27 19.37
CA ASP A 18 -2.24 -12.86 19.41
C ASP A 18 -1.32 -12.00 18.54
N VAL A 19 -0.01 -12.30 18.50
CA VAL A 19 0.96 -11.65 17.61
C VAL A 19 0.66 -11.96 16.15
N ASP A 20 0.46 -13.24 15.80
CA ASP A 20 0.14 -13.66 14.44
C ASP A 20 -1.16 -12.99 13.94
N LYS A 21 -2.17 -12.91 14.82
CA LYS A 21 -3.42 -12.20 14.52
C LYS A 21 -3.19 -10.72 14.24
N LYS A 22 -2.35 -10.06 15.05
CA LYS A 22 -2.03 -8.64 14.85
C LYS A 22 -1.27 -8.39 13.56
N GLU A 23 -0.37 -9.29 13.18
CA GLU A 23 0.33 -9.24 11.90
C GLU A 23 -0.65 -9.30 10.72
N LEU A 24 -1.61 -10.26 10.76
CA LEU A 24 -2.65 -10.37 9.74
C LEU A 24 -3.55 -9.13 9.66
N GLU A 25 -3.91 -8.55 10.82
CA GLU A 25 -4.69 -7.30 10.87
C GLU A 25 -3.96 -6.13 10.20
N VAL A 26 -2.65 -6.01 10.43
CA VAL A 26 -1.82 -4.96 9.80
C VAL A 26 -1.71 -5.16 8.29
N GLN A 27 -1.46 -6.40 7.84
CA GLN A 27 -1.40 -6.72 6.41
C GLN A 27 -2.72 -6.38 5.70
N LYS A 28 -3.85 -6.73 6.32
CA LYS A 28 -5.17 -6.39 5.79
C LYS A 28 -5.39 -4.87 5.73
N ALA A 29 -5.06 -4.15 6.79
CA ALA A 29 -5.20 -2.69 6.82
C ALA A 29 -4.34 -2.01 5.74
N GLN A 30 -3.14 -2.55 5.47
CA GLN A 30 -2.29 -2.06 4.38
C GLN A 30 -2.94 -2.31 3.01
N GLN A 31 -3.46 -3.51 2.76
CA GLN A 31 -4.16 -3.82 1.51
C GLN A 31 -5.40 -2.95 1.29
N ASP A 32 -6.18 -2.71 2.36
CA ASP A 32 -7.35 -1.83 2.30
C ASP A 32 -6.93 -0.39 1.97
N LEU A 33 -5.83 0.11 2.55
CA LEU A 33 -5.26 1.42 2.22
C LEU A 33 -4.83 1.50 0.75
N ASP A 34 -4.07 0.50 0.27
CA ASP A 34 -3.58 0.46 -1.11
C ASP A 34 -4.75 0.45 -2.10
N ARG A 35 -5.81 -0.30 -1.80
CA ARG A 35 -7.06 -0.30 -2.59
C ARG A 35 -7.71 1.08 -2.60
N PHE A 36 -7.83 1.74 -1.45
CA PHE A 36 -8.42 3.09 -1.40
C PHE A 36 -7.60 4.11 -2.19
N VAL A 37 -6.27 4.04 -2.13
CA VAL A 37 -5.39 4.90 -2.92
C VAL A 37 -5.63 4.70 -4.41
N LEU A 38 -5.67 3.44 -4.88
CA LEU A 38 -5.97 3.14 -6.28
C LEU A 38 -7.34 3.64 -6.73
N GLU A 39 -8.37 3.49 -5.89
CA GLU A 39 -9.71 4.01 -6.18
C GLU A 39 -9.73 5.54 -6.31
N LEU A 40 -8.97 6.24 -5.45
CA LEU A 40 -8.81 7.69 -5.53
C LEU A 40 -8.04 8.09 -6.79
N GLU A 41 -6.92 7.45 -7.08
CA GLU A 41 -6.13 7.72 -8.30
C GLU A 41 -6.95 7.52 -9.55
N HIS A 42 -7.74 6.44 -9.62
CA HIS A 42 -8.67 6.20 -10.71
C HIS A 42 -9.71 7.31 -10.82
N LYS A 43 -10.34 7.69 -9.69
CA LYS A 43 -11.37 8.73 -9.64
C LYS A 43 -10.83 10.10 -10.09
N TYR A 44 -9.58 10.40 -9.78
CA TYR A 44 -8.93 11.67 -10.11
C TYR A 44 -8.13 11.62 -11.43
N GLY A 45 -8.19 10.51 -12.18
CA GLY A 45 -7.49 10.39 -13.46
C GLY A 45 -5.96 10.33 -13.35
N LEU A 46 -5.43 10.05 -12.16
CA LEU A 46 -3.97 10.00 -11.92
C LEU A 46 -3.33 8.72 -12.48
N ILE A 47 -4.15 7.70 -12.76
CA ILE A 47 -3.68 6.46 -13.38
C ILE A 47 -3.24 6.75 -14.82
N GLY A 48 -1.92 6.79 -15.04
CA GLY A 48 -1.30 6.99 -16.36
C GLY A 48 -0.52 8.29 -16.50
N GLU A 49 -0.62 9.23 -15.57
CA GLU A 49 0.04 10.55 -15.62
C GLU A 49 1.40 10.60 -14.89
N GLU A 50 2.01 9.44 -14.59
CA GLU A 50 3.22 9.31 -13.74
C GLU A 50 3.09 9.97 -12.35
N SER A 51 1.87 10.38 -11.98
CA SER A 51 1.50 10.97 -10.70
C SER A 51 0.73 9.96 -9.84
N THR A 52 1.05 9.91 -8.55
CA THR A 52 0.47 8.96 -7.59
C THR A 52 0.24 9.66 -6.26
N ILE A 53 -0.75 9.21 -5.49
CA ILE A 53 -1.05 9.78 -4.18
C ILE A 53 -0.06 9.21 -3.16
N ASP A 54 0.58 10.09 -2.37
CA ASP A 54 1.27 9.69 -1.15
C ASP A 54 0.25 9.67 0.01
N PRO A 55 -0.19 8.49 0.48
CA PRO A 55 -1.17 8.41 1.56
C PRO A 55 -0.62 8.89 2.91
N ARG A 56 0.71 8.94 3.10
CA ARG A 56 1.32 9.41 4.35
C ARG A 56 1.46 10.93 4.40
N ALA A 57 1.80 11.55 3.28
CA ALA A 57 1.94 12.99 3.17
C ALA A 57 0.64 13.72 2.76
N ALA A 58 -0.38 12.96 2.31
CA ALA A 58 -1.60 13.49 1.72
C ALA A 58 -1.33 14.45 0.54
N THR A 59 -0.29 14.16 -0.24
CA THR A 59 0.14 14.95 -1.41
C THR A 59 0.14 14.09 -2.66
N ILE A 60 -0.12 14.70 -3.82
CA ILE A 60 0.13 14.06 -5.12
C ILE A 60 1.63 14.18 -5.39
N LYS A 61 2.30 13.05 -5.64
CA LYS A 61 3.67 13.07 -6.13
C LYS A 61 3.63 13.54 -7.58
N GLU A 62 4.25 14.67 -7.86
CA GLU A 62 4.45 15.10 -9.23
C GLU A 62 5.34 14.10 -9.96
N PRO A 63 5.09 13.87 -11.26
CA PRO A 63 5.99 13.07 -12.06
C PRO A 63 7.39 13.68 -12.00
N LEU A 64 8.39 12.85 -11.70
CA LEU A 64 9.79 13.25 -11.88
C LEU A 64 9.92 13.74 -13.33
N PRO A 65 10.59 14.88 -13.60
CA PRO A 65 10.79 15.32 -14.97
C PRO A 65 11.55 14.21 -15.70
N THR A 66 10.82 13.42 -16.49
CA THR A 66 11.38 12.36 -17.32
C THR A 66 12.23 13.08 -18.36
N ARG A 67 13.53 13.02 -18.12
CA ARG A 67 14.55 13.51 -19.04
C ARG A 67 14.29 12.82 -20.38
N SER A 68 13.85 13.62 -21.35
CA SER A 68 13.78 13.36 -22.79
C SER A 68 14.53 12.09 -23.23
N GLY A 69 13.77 11.11 -23.73
CA GLY A 69 14.30 9.84 -24.24
C GLY A 69 13.32 9.16 -25.20
N ASN A 70 13.23 9.69 -26.43
CA ASN A 70 12.73 9.10 -27.67
C ASN A 70 11.73 7.92 -27.62
N GLY A 71 10.49 8.18 -28.09
CA GLY A 71 9.79 7.17 -28.90
C GLY A 71 8.25 7.13 -28.82
N LYS A 72 7.61 8.01 -29.63
CA LYS A 72 6.28 7.82 -30.26
C LYS A 72 5.04 7.81 -29.35
N GLY A 73 4.14 8.76 -29.62
CA GLY A 73 2.70 8.58 -29.39
C GLY A 73 2.01 9.72 -28.67
N HIS A 74 2.21 10.97 -29.10
CA HIS A 74 1.30 12.06 -28.72
C HIS A 74 0.00 11.85 -29.51
N THR A 75 -1.00 11.18 -28.93
CA THR A 75 -2.38 11.30 -29.41
C THR A 75 -3.02 12.44 -28.68
N GLU A 76 -3.10 13.55 -29.42
CA GLU A 76 -3.76 14.79 -29.08
C GLU A 76 -5.21 14.55 -28.61
N ALA A 77 -5.59 15.34 -27.61
CA ALA A 77 -6.93 15.79 -27.26
C ALA A 77 -8.05 15.38 -28.24
N LEU A 78 -8.84 14.36 -27.86
CA LEU A 78 -10.18 14.16 -28.39
C LEU A 78 -11.18 14.94 -27.53
N LEU A 79 -11.33 16.22 -27.87
CA LEU A 79 -12.43 17.08 -27.43
C LEU A 79 -12.86 17.95 -28.62
N THR A 80 -13.66 17.38 -29.53
CA THR A 80 -14.79 18.04 -30.20
C THR A 80 -15.78 16.99 -30.67
#